data_AF-A0A2V4AFR5-F1
#
_entry.id   AF-A0A2V4AFR5-F1
#
_cell.length_a   1.000
_cell.length_b   1.000
_cell.length_c   1.000
_cell.angle_alpha   90.00
_cell.angle_beta   90.00
_cell.angle_gamma   90.00
#
_symmetry.space_group_name_H-M   'P 1'
#
loop_
_entity.id
_entity.type
_entity.pdbx_description
1 polymer ?
#
loop_
_entity_poly.entity_id
_entity_poly.type
_entity_poly.pdbx_seq_one_letter_code
_entity_poly.pdbx_strand_id
1 'polypeptide(L)'
;MVIKADKIVYGTISELDSTTLTLKIEGSLTNDSGTLKIERFEDWTCASRWTEYKIGQRVFLFLTSWKGKLIAMSAGNEGELPIVKNSVFLNGFSVPVPPPPIPLREIEINDENLGFKLEHYNIYGDRFFGTKFKLDKFIKDISFIRKYFDFEYGTDRELTNWKIKCEPAKIEQRAKESDLIICVYLLSQMK
;
A
#
# COMPACT_ATOMS: atom_id res chain seq x y z
N MET A 1 6.37 -1.02 3.96
CA MET A 1 6.15 -0.28 2.70
C MET A 1 5.83 1.20 2.95
N VAL A 2 4.67 1.53 3.55
CA VAL A 2 4.20 2.93 3.75
C VAL A 2 5.24 3.86 4.39
N ILE A 3 5.92 3.41 5.45
CA ILE A 3 6.92 4.22 6.16
C ILE A 3 8.25 4.33 5.39
N LYS A 4 8.67 3.25 4.73
CA LYS A 4 10.02 3.13 4.14
C LYS A 4 10.10 3.55 2.66
N ALA A 5 8.97 3.79 2.00
CA ALA A 5 8.98 4.25 0.62
C ALA A 5 9.69 5.60 0.48
N ASP A 6 10.59 5.71 -0.49
CA ASP A 6 11.30 6.94 -0.83
C ASP A 6 10.35 7.92 -1.53
N LYS A 7 9.49 7.40 -2.42
CA LYS A 7 8.44 8.16 -3.09
C LYS A 7 7.10 7.45 -2.96
N ILE A 8 6.04 8.22 -2.77
CA ILE A 8 4.66 7.74 -2.80
C ILE A 8 3.89 8.64 -3.76
N VAL A 9 3.58 8.11 -4.93
CA VAL A 9 2.98 8.87 -6.05
C VAL A 9 1.84 8.10 -6.65
N TYR A 10 0.95 8.79 -7.34
CA TYR A 10 0.00 8.16 -8.23
C TYR A 10 -0.15 8.98 -9.51
N GLY A 11 -0.51 8.30 -10.59
CA GLY A 11 -0.57 8.91 -11.90
C GLY A 11 -0.94 7.94 -13.00
N THR A 12 -0.71 8.38 -14.24
CA THR A 12 -0.98 7.60 -15.45
C THR A 12 0.33 7.21 -16.12
N ILE A 13 0.44 5.96 -16.57
CA ILE A 13 1.53 5.51 -17.44
C ILE A 13 1.41 6.23 -18.78
N SER A 14 2.36 7.11 -19.10
CA SER A 14 2.37 7.90 -20.33
C SER A 14 3.22 7.29 -21.43
N GLU A 15 4.27 6.54 -21.07
CA GLU A 15 5.19 5.91 -22.02
C GLU A 15 5.65 4.56 -21.47
N LEU A 16 6.03 3.66 -22.37
CA LEU A 16 6.59 2.35 -22.07
C LEU A 16 7.77 2.08 -23.01
N ASP A 17 8.86 1.56 -22.46
CA ASP A 17 9.90 0.90 -23.22
C ASP A 17 10.05 -0.57 -22.74
N SER A 18 11.08 -1.27 -23.23
CA SER A 18 11.25 -2.70 -22.93
C SER A 18 11.48 -2.99 -21.45
N THR A 19 12.05 -2.05 -20.68
CA THR A 19 12.48 -2.29 -19.30
C THR A 19 11.90 -1.30 -18.30
N THR A 20 11.26 -0.23 -18.76
CA THR A 20 10.78 0.85 -17.91
C THR A 20 9.43 1.39 -18.37
N LEU A 21 8.77 2.08 -17.44
CA LEU A 21 7.58 2.88 -17.67
C LEU A 21 7.86 4.32 -17.28
N THR A 22 7.23 5.26 -17.97
CA THR A 22 7.17 6.67 -17.57
C THR A 22 5.80 6.93 -16.95
N LEU A 23 5.78 7.32 -15.67
CA LEU A 23 4.57 7.73 -14.97
C LEU A 23 4.45 9.26 -15.01
N LYS A 24 3.35 9.78 -15.56
CA LYS A 24 2.95 11.18 -15.38
C LYS A 24 2.23 11.32 -14.04
N ILE A 25 2.84 12.06 -13.11
CA ILE A 25 2.33 12.23 -11.75
C ILE A 25 1.06 13.09 -11.75
N GLU A 26 0.01 12.57 -11.13
CA GLU A 26 -1.24 13.29 -10.84
C GLU A 26 -1.29 13.77 -9.39
N GLY A 27 -0.65 13.04 -8.47
CA GLY A 27 -0.48 13.46 -7.09
C GLY A 27 0.63 12.70 -6.36
N SER A 28 1.10 13.28 -5.27
CA SER A 28 2.22 12.76 -4.48
C SER A 28 2.00 13.00 -2.99
N LEU A 29 2.43 12.05 -2.17
CA LEU A 29 2.51 12.18 -0.71
C LEU A 29 3.97 12.47 -0.27
N THR A 30 4.88 12.62 -1.23
CA THR A 30 6.31 12.87 -1.04
C THR A 30 6.77 14.12 -1.81
N ASN A 31 5.83 14.98 -2.23
CA ASN A 31 6.04 16.25 -2.95
C ASN A 31 6.74 16.10 -4.32
N ASP A 32 6.60 14.94 -4.97
CA ASP A 32 7.05 14.72 -6.33
C ASP A 32 6.05 15.30 -7.34
N SER A 33 6.54 15.77 -8.49
CA SER A 33 5.72 16.27 -9.60
C SER A 33 6.38 15.99 -10.96
N GLY A 34 5.64 16.21 -12.05
CA GLY A 34 6.14 15.95 -13.41
C GLY A 34 6.05 14.48 -13.80
N THR A 35 7.16 13.91 -14.26
CA THR A 35 7.23 12.52 -14.73
C THR A 35 8.32 11.73 -14.00
N LEU A 36 8.08 10.44 -13.76
CA LEU A 36 9.08 9.53 -13.21
C LEU A 36 9.31 8.36 -14.17
N LYS A 37 10.59 8.04 -14.41
CA LYS A 37 10.99 6.82 -15.10
C LYS A 37 11.21 5.72 -14.06
N ILE A 38 10.50 4.61 -14.20
CA ILE A 38 10.40 3.54 -13.20
C ILE A 38 10.70 2.23 -13.91
N GLU A 39 11.56 1.40 -13.34
CA GLU A 39 11.84 0.07 -13.86
C GLU A 39 10.61 -0.82 -13.70
N ARG A 40 10.25 -1.51 -14.80
CA ARG A 40 9.08 -2.37 -14.85
C ARG A 40 9.34 -3.60 -13.99
N PHE A 41 8.29 -4.08 -13.34
CA PHE A 41 8.30 -5.41 -12.78
C PHE A 41 8.28 -6.45 -13.91
N GLU A 42 9.10 -7.48 -13.78
CA GLU A 42 9.11 -8.63 -14.67
C GLU A 42 8.48 -9.82 -13.96
N ASP A 43 7.50 -10.44 -14.61
CA ASP A 43 6.83 -11.62 -14.08
C ASP A 43 7.84 -12.77 -13.92
N TRP A 44 7.72 -13.49 -12.81
CA TRP A 44 8.54 -14.66 -12.49
C TRP A 44 7.70 -15.72 -11.78
N THR A 45 8.27 -16.91 -11.58
CA THR A 45 7.54 -18.11 -11.11
C THR A 45 6.62 -17.89 -9.90
N CYS A 46 6.98 -16.97 -9.01
CA CYS A 46 6.25 -16.74 -7.76
C CYS A 46 5.46 -15.42 -7.72
N ALA A 47 5.59 -14.57 -8.73
CA ALA A 47 4.83 -13.32 -8.77
C ALA A 47 4.66 -12.81 -10.19
N SER A 48 3.44 -12.36 -10.47
CA SER A 48 3.07 -11.73 -11.73
C SER A 48 2.37 -10.43 -11.43
N ARG A 49 2.55 -9.44 -12.30
CA ARG A 49 1.76 -8.21 -12.27
C ARG A 49 0.30 -8.56 -12.54
N TRP A 50 -0.61 -7.75 -11.99
CA TRP A 50 -2.06 -7.93 -12.11
C TRP A 50 -2.61 -7.79 -13.53
N THR A 51 -1.83 -7.28 -14.48
CA THR A 51 -2.11 -7.25 -15.93
C THR A 51 -0.84 -6.84 -16.68
N GLU A 52 -0.84 -6.94 -18.01
CA GLU A 52 0.22 -6.40 -18.87
C GLU A 52 0.32 -4.86 -18.79
N TYR A 53 1.54 -4.33 -18.84
CA TYR A 53 1.74 -2.88 -18.89
C TYR A 53 1.15 -2.28 -20.17
N LYS A 54 0.29 -1.26 -20.00
CA LYS A 54 -0.32 -0.50 -21.10
C LYS A 54 -0.32 1.00 -20.79
N ILE A 55 -0.05 1.82 -21.80
CA ILE A 55 -0.19 3.28 -21.71
C ILE A 55 -1.65 3.62 -21.35
N GLY A 56 -1.84 4.60 -20.48
CA GLY A 56 -3.15 5.01 -19.96
C GLY A 56 -3.58 4.29 -18.69
N GLN A 57 -2.87 3.25 -18.24
CA GLN A 57 -3.12 2.65 -16.93
C GLN A 57 -2.79 3.64 -15.81
N ARG A 58 -3.69 3.74 -14.84
CA ARG A 58 -3.48 4.53 -13.62
C ARG A 58 -3.03 3.64 -12.49
N VAL A 59 -2.01 4.09 -11.76
CA VAL A 59 -1.38 3.32 -10.67
C VAL A 59 -1.05 4.23 -9.48
N PHE A 60 -1.13 3.65 -8.28
CA PHE A 60 -0.58 4.19 -7.04
C PHE A 60 0.70 3.41 -6.72
N LEU A 61 1.81 4.11 -6.51
CA LEU A 61 3.13 3.50 -6.37
C LEU A 61 3.78 3.88 -5.05
N PHE A 62 4.24 2.87 -4.33
CA PHE A 62 5.27 2.98 -3.31
C PHE A 62 6.60 2.60 -3.94
N LEU A 63 7.50 3.58 -4.09
CA LEU A 63 8.76 3.41 -4.80
C LEU A 63 9.95 3.46 -3.84
N THR A 64 11.00 2.75 -4.23
CA THR A 64 12.33 2.86 -3.61
C THR A 64 13.43 2.89 -4.67
N SER A 65 14.61 3.41 -4.31
CA SER A 65 15.79 3.38 -5.16
C SER A 65 16.59 2.09 -4.94
N TRP A 66 16.80 1.33 -6.00
CA TRP A 66 17.67 0.15 -6.00
C TRP A 66 18.66 0.22 -7.15
N LYS A 67 19.96 0.17 -6.82
CA LYS A 67 21.06 0.31 -7.79
C LYS A 67 20.91 1.55 -8.70
N GLY A 68 20.42 2.66 -8.15
CA GLY A 68 20.21 3.92 -8.86
C GLY A 68 18.95 3.98 -9.74
N LYS A 69 18.09 2.95 -9.70
CA LYS A 69 16.82 2.91 -10.43
C LYS A 69 15.64 2.96 -9.47
N LEU A 70 14.55 3.62 -9.89
CA LEU A 70 13.29 3.57 -9.15
C LEU A 70 12.55 2.27 -9.48
N ILE A 71 12.19 1.52 -8.46
CA ILE A 71 11.38 0.30 -8.55
C ILE A 71 10.18 0.40 -7.62
N ALA A 72 9.11 -0.32 -7.95
CA ALA A 72 8.04 -0.59 -6.99
C ALA A 72 8.60 -1.39 -5.81
N MET A 73 8.14 -1.07 -4.60
CA MET A 73 8.55 -1.80 -3.40
C MET A 73 8.02 -3.23 -3.40
N SER A 74 8.77 -4.10 -2.73
CA SER A 74 8.49 -5.53 -2.52
C SER A 74 8.68 -6.41 -3.77
N ALA A 75 9.07 -7.67 -3.55
CA ALA A 75 9.55 -8.57 -4.60
C ALA A 75 8.45 -9.13 -5.52
N GLY A 76 7.19 -9.04 -5.09
CA GLY A 76 6.01 -9.45 -5.88
C GLY A 76 5.26 -8.26 -6.48
N ASN A 77 5.89 -7.08 -6.58
CA ASN A 77 5.29 -5.85 -7.07
C ASN A 77 4.13 -5.31 -6.21
N GLU A 78 4.11 -5.62 -4.91
CA GLU A 78 3.05 -5.19 -3.98
C GLU A 78 3.02 -3.66 -3.79
N GLY A 79 4.11 -2.98 -4.13
CA GLY A 79 4.21 -1.53 -4.17
C GLY A 79 3.48 -0.87 -5.34
N GLU A 80 3.00 -1.63 -6.32
CA GLU A 80 2.20 -1.14 -7.43
C GLU A 80 0.72 -1.53 -7.29
N LEU A 81 -0.14 -0.53 -7.07
CA LEU A 81 -1.57 -0.73 -6.88
C LEU A 81 -2.36 -0.16 -8.07
N PRO A 82 -3.23 -0.92 -8.74
CA PRO A 82 -4.04 -0.38 -9.82
C PRO A 82 -5.03 0.65 -9.31
N ILE A 83 -5.24 1.71 -10.10
CA ILE A 83 -6.31 2.68 -9.92
C ILE A 83 -7.31 2.53 -11.07
N VAL A 84 -8.58 2.36 -10.72
CA VAL A 84 -9.70 2.35 -11.68
C VAL A 84 -10.76 3.32 -11.19
N LYS A 85 -11.12 4.28 -12.05
CA LYS A 85 -12.00 5.42 -11.69
C LYS A 85 -11.42 6.17 -10.49
N ASN A 86 -12.08 6.12 -9.33
CA ASN A 86 -11.64 6.74 -8.07
C ASN A 86 -11.39 5.70 -6.97
N SER A 87 -10.97 4.50 -7.36
CA SER A 87 -10.65 3.43 -6.43
C SER A 87 -9.25 2.89 -6.66
N VAL A 88 -8.57 2.56 -5.57
CA VAL A 88 -7.27 1.87 -5.55
C VAL A 88 -7.49 0.48 -4.98
N PHE A 89 -6.77 -0.50 -5.52
CA PHE A 89 -6.94 -1.90 -5.13
C PHE A 89 -5.64 -2.43 -4.53
N LEU A 90 -5.74 -2.99 -3.34
CA LEU A 90 -4.64 -3.64 -2.65
C LEU A 90 -4.75 -5.15 -2.88
N ASN A 91 -3.65 -5.78 -3.28
CA ASN A 91 -3.62 -7.22 -3.53
C ASN A 91 -3.95 -7.99 -2.23
N GLY A 92 -4.81 -9.00 -2.34
CA GLY A 92 -5.26 -9.79 -1.19
C GLY A 92 -4.15 -10.54 -0.47
N PHE A 93 -3.04 -10.87 -1.16
CA PHE A 93 -1.85 -11.48 -0.56
C PHE A 93 -0.95 -10.47 0.16
N SER A 94 -1.17 -9.16 -0.04
CA SER A 94 -0.45 -8.09 0.67
C SER A 94 -1.18 -7.63 1.93
N VAL A 95 -2.39 -8.15 2.16
CA VAL A 95 -3.17 -7.86 3.35
C VAL A 95 -2.65 -8.71 4.51
N PRO A 96 -2.24 -8.10 5.64
CA PRO A 96 -1.93 -8.87 6.84
C PRO A 96 -3.20 -9.58 7.32
N VAL A 97 -3.11 -10.87 7.59
CA VAL A 97 -4.12 -11.55 8.40
C VAL A 97 -3.99 -10.97 9.82
N PRO A 98 -5.01 -10.29 10.36
CA PRO A 98 -4.92 -9.79 11.72
C PRO A 98 -4.72 -10.99 12.67
N PRO A 99 -3.92 -10.84 13.73
CA PRO A 99 -3.80 -11.89 14.73
C PRO A 99 -5.18 -12.16 15.35
N PRO A 100 -5.41 -13.38 15.89
CA PRO A 100 -6.58 -13.62 16.73
C PRO A 100 -6.63 -12.58 17.85
N PRO A 101 -7.82 -12.08 18.23
CA PRO A 101 -7.96 -11.01 19.22
C PRO A 101 -7.27 -11.40 20.53
N ILE A 102 -6.32 -10.57 20.98
CA ILE A 102 -5.72 -10.70 22.30
C ILE A 102 -6.72 -10.12 23.31
N PRO A 103 -7.12 -10.85 24.37
CA PRO A 103 -8.16 -10.43 25.31
C PRO A 103 -7.78 -9.23 26.22
N LEU A 104 -6.77 -8.43 25.87
CA LEU A 104 -6.15 -7.44 26.77
C LEU A 104 -6.65 -5.99 26.61
N ARG A 105 -7.56 -5.67 25.69
CA ARG A 105 -8.21 -4.34 25.65
C ARG A 105 -9.65 -4.45 25.13
N GLU A 106 -10.56 -3.72 25.79
CA GLU A 106 -11.98 -3.51 25.45
C GLU A 106 -12.21 -2.75 24.13
N ILE A 107 -11.39 -3.01 23.11
CA ILE A 107 -11.84 -2.73 21.75
C ILE A 107 -12.72 -3.92 21.44
N GLU A 108 -14.05 -3.75 21.47
CA GLU A 108 -14.97 -4.72 20.88
C GLU A 108 -14.63 -4.82 19.40
N ILE A 109 -13.70 -5.71 19.09
CA ILE A 109 -13.36 -5.99 17.71
C ILE A 109 -14.41 -6.98 17.23
N ASN A 110 -15.43 -6.45 16.55
CA ASN A 110 -16.40 -7.28 15.88
C ASN A 110 -15.64 -8.10 14.82
N ASP A 111 -15.51 -9.42 15.02
CA ASP A 111 -14.82 -10.35 14.12
C ASP A 111 -15.35 -10.27 12.68
N GLU A 112 -16.59 -9.79 12.46
CA GLU A 112 -17.16 -9.55 11.13
C GLU A 112 -16.53 -8.34 10.39
N ASN A 113 -15.84 -7.45 11.11
CA ASN A 113 -15.22 -6.21 10.59
C ASN A 113 -13.68 -6.20 10.73
N LEU A 114 -13.10 -7.28 11.25
CA LEU A 114 -11.65 -7.45 11.38
C LEU A 114 -11.09 -8.03 10.09
N GLY A 115 -11.08 -7.23 9.04
CA GLY A 115 -10.57 -7.75 7.78
C GLY A 115 -10.85 -6.83 6.64
N PHE A 116 -9.87 -6.76 5.75
CA PHE A 116 -10.10 -6.19 4.44
C PHE A 116 -11.09 -7.10 3.72
N LYS A 117 -12.19 -6.53 3.21
CA LYS A 117 -13.12 -7.27 2.36
C LYS A 117 -12.38 -7.70 1.09
N LEU A 118 -12.06 -8.99 0.99
CA LEU A 118 -11.38 -9.59 -0.15
C LEU A 118 -12.41 -10.07 -1.18
N GLU A 119 -12.28 -9.59 -2.41
CA GLU A 119 -13.16 -9.92 -3.52
C GLU A 119 -12.35 -10.09 -4.81
N HIS A 120 -13.01 -10.60 -5.85
CA HIS A 120 -12.49 -10.60 -7.20
C HIS A 120 -13.05 -9.43 -8.00
N TYR A 121 -12.17 -8.70 -8.68
CA TYR A 121 -12.49 -7.57 -9.53
C TYR A 121 -12.00 -7.82 -10.94
N ASN A 122 -12.67 -7.25 -11.94
CA ASN A 122 -12.12 -7.14 -13.29
C ASN A 122 -11.42 -5.79 -13.42
N ILE A 123 -10.11 -5.80 -13.60
CA ILE A 123 -9.25 -4.61 -13.67
C ILE A 123 -8.50 -4.66 -14.99
N TYR A 124 -8.80 -3.71 -15.88
CA TYR A 124 -8.26 -3.64 -17.25
C TYR A 124 -8.41 -4.92 -18.09
N GLY A 125 -9.47 -5.71 -17.84
CA GLY A 125 -9.76 -6.95 -18.57
C GLY A 125 -9.37 -8.20 -17.80
N ASP A 126 -8.45 -8.10 -16.83
CA ASP A 126 -7.93 -9.24 -16.08
C ASP A 126 -8.57 -9.37 -14.69
N ARG A 127 -8.51 -10.60 -14.14
CA ARG A 127 -9.04 -10.92 -12.82
C ARG A 127 -8.04 -10.53 -11.74
N PHE A 128 -8.44 -9.65 -10.84
CA PHE A 128 -7.68 -9.20 -9.69
C PHE A 128 -8.32 -9.70 -8.39
N PHE A 129 -7.54 -10.26 -7.48
CA PHE A 129 -7.99 -10.65 -6.14
C PHE A 129 -7.43 -9.69 -5.08
N GLY A 130 -8.30 -9.06 -4.30
CA GLY A 130 -7.86 -8.14 -3.26
C GLY A 130 -8.97 -7.32 -2.64
N THR A 131 -8.61 -6.17 -2.09
CA THR A 131 -9.55 -5.24 -1.46
C THR A 131 -9.55 -3.89 -2.18
N LYS A 132 -10.66 -3.18 -2.10
CA LYS A 132 -10.91 -1.93 -2.81
C LYS A 132 -11.10 -0.78 -1.84
N PHE A 133 -10.38 0.31 -2.05
CA PHE A 133 -10.55 1.55 -1.29
C PHE A 133 -10.97 2.69 -2.21
N LYS A 134 -11.71 3.67 -1.66
CA LYS A 134 -11.80 4.99 -2.30
C LYS A 134 -10.42 5.64 -2.27
N LEU A 135 -9.97 6.18 -3.40
CA LEU A 135 -8.62 6.73 -3.56
C LEU A 135 -8.32 7.86 -2.57
N ASP A 136 -9.27 8.78 -2.36
CA ASP A 136 -9.11 9.91 -1.44
C ASP A 136 -8.99 9.46 0.02
N LYS A 137 -9.78 8.46 0.43
CA LYS A 137 -9.68 7.84 1.74
C LYS A 137 -8.34 7.12 1.92
N PHE A 138 -7.92 6.34 0.92
CA PHE A 138 -6.64 5.64 0.94
C PHE A 138 -5.47 6.62 1.10
N ILE A 139 -5.45 7.71 0.33
CA ILE A 139 -4.43 8.77 0.43
C ILE A 139 -4.39 9.37 1.85
N LYS A 140 -5.56 9.68 2.43
CA LYS A 140 -5.66 10.21 3.81
C LYS A 140 -5.12 9.20 4.82
N ASP A 141 -5.44 7.93 4.64
CA ASP A 141 -5.04 6.86 5.57
C ASP A 141 -3.52 6.61 5.50
N ILE A 142 -2.95 6.53 4.29
CA ILE A 142 -1.49 6.43 4.07
C ILE A 142 -0.75 7.65 4.62
N SER A 143 -1.27 8.86 4.39
CA SER A 143 -0.68 10.10 4.94
C SER A 143 -0.70 10.09 6.47
N PHE A 144 -1.79 9.63 7.08
CA PHE A 144 -1.91 9.51 8.52
C PHE A 144 -0.90 8.52 9.09
N ILE A 145 -0.79 7.32 8.48
CA ILE A 145 0.16 6.29 8.89
C ILE A 145 1.58 6.84 8.84
N ARG A 146 1.98 7.44 7.71
CA ARG A 146 3.33 7.99 7.52
C ARG A 146 3.66 9.13 8.49
N LYS A 147 2.67 9.93 8.88
CA LYS A 147 2.85 11.04 9.81
C LYS A 147 3.01 10.57 11.26
N TYR A 148 2.24 9.55 11.66
CA TYR A 148 2.06 9.23 13.08
C TYR A 148 2.65 7.91 13.54
N PHE A 149 3.05 7.04 12.63
CA PHE A 149 3.72 5.79 12.98
C PHE A 149 5.19 5.83 12.58
N ASP A 150 6.04 5.29 13.44
CA ASP A 150 7.40 4.90 13.12
C ASP A 150 7.56 3.41 13.36
N PHE A 151 8.31 2.75 12.49
CA PHE A 151 8.60 1.32 12.58
C PHE A 151 10.08 1.09 12.29
N GLU A 152 10.74 0.43 13.22
CA GLU A 152 12.11 -0.07 13.10
C GLU A 152 12.06 -1.58 12.92
N TYR A 153 12.85 -2.06 11.98
CA TYR A 153 12.89 -3.47 11.62
C TYR A 153 14.30 -4.00 11.81
N GLY A 154 14.40 -5.24 12.31
CA GLY A 154 15.64 -5.98 12.47
C GLY A 154 16.16 -6.57 11.16
N THR A 155 17.19 -7.40 11.28
CA THR A 155 17.87 -8.06 10.14
C THR A 155 16.94 -8.95 9.33
N ASP A 156 15.96 -9.58 9.97
CA ASP A 156 15.04 -10.53 9.35
C ASP A 156 13.67 -9.91 9.02
N ARG A 157 13.60 -8.57 8.90
CA ARG A 157 12.35 -7.80 8.71
C ARG A 157 11.34 -7.98 9.85
N GLU A 158 11.77 -8.55 10.97
CA GLU A 158 11.01 -8.53 12.21
C GLU A 158 10.85 -7.09 12.70
N LEU A 159 9.68 -6.76 13.23
CA LEU A 159 9.46 -5.45 13.85
C LEU A 159 10.17 -5.44 15.20
N THR A 160 11.26 -4.69 15.31
CA THR A 160 12.05 -4.64 16.56
C THR A 160 11.58 -3.53 17.49
N ASN A 161 11.04 -2.45 16.94
CA ASN A 161 10.56 -1.31 17.70
C ASN A 161 9.57 -0.49 16.88
N TRP A 162 8.67 0.22 17.57
CA TRP A 162 7.72 1.11 16.94
C TRP A 162 7.38 2.27 17.86
N LYS A 163 6.95 3.39 17.25
CA LYS A 163 6.58 4.60 17.98
C LYS A 163 5.36 5.25 17.35
N ILE A 164 4.37 5.56 18.18
CA ILE A 164 3.27 6.45 17.80
C ILE A 164 3.68 7.89 18.16
N LYS A 165 3.55 8.81 17.20
CA LYS A 165 3.98 10.23 17.31
C LYS A 165 2.83 11.17 17.70
N CYS A 166 1.72 10.65 18.20
CA CYS A 166 0.57 11.40 18.67
C CYS A 166 -0.14 10.72 19.84
N GLU A 167 -1.12 11.41 20.42
CA GLU A 167 -1.95 10.87 21.48
C GLU A 167 -2.69 9.58 21.06
N PRO A 168 -2.74 8.54 21.91
CA PRO A 168 -3.45 7.29 21.62
C PRO A 168 -4.91 7.48 21.21
N ALA A 169 -5.64 8.39 21.89
CA ALA A 169 -7.04 8.70 21.58
C ALA A 169 -7.27 9.12 20.12
N LYS A 170 -6.29 9.80 19.51
CA LYS A 170 -6.35 10.19 18.10
C LYS A 170 -6.22 9.00 17.16
N ILE A 171 -5.39 8.02 17.51
CA ILE A 171 -5.26 6.77 16.73
C ILE A 171 -6.54 5.97 16.86
N GLU A 172 -7.07 5.80 18.06
CA GLU A 172 -8.29 5.04 18.33
C GLU A 172 -9.50 5.63 17.59
N GLN A 173 -9.68 6.96 17.63
CA GLN A 173 -10.73 7.63 16.86
C GLN A 173 -10.60 7.32 15.38
N ARG A 174 -9.37 7.38 14.84
CA ARG A 174 -9.14 7.18 13.42
C ARG A 174 -9.25 5.71 13.00
N ALA A 175 -8.88 4.77 13.88
CA ALA A 175 -9.01 3.33 13.69
C ALA A 175 -10.49 2.91 13.53
N LYS A 176 -11.42 3.57 14.24
CA LYS A 176 -12.87 3.35 14.08
C LYS A 176 -13.39 3.68 12.67
N GLU A 177 -12.66 4.50 11.91
CA GLU A 177 -13.08 4.97 10.58
C GLU A 177 -12.28 4.31 9.44
N SER A 178 -11.25 3.51 9.73
CA SER A 178 -10.31 3.02 8.72
C SER A 178 -9.72 1.66 9.05
N ASP A 179 -10.11 0.68 8.24
CA ASP A 179 -9.58 -0.70 8.27
C ASP A 179 -8.06 -0.74 8.14
N LEU A 180 -7.48 0.18 7.35
CA LEU A 180 -6.03 0.27 7.20
C LEU A 180 -5.34 0.74 8.49
N ILE A 181 -5.94 1.72 9.17
CA ILE A 181 -5.35 2.31 10.39
C ILE A 181 -5.54 1.37 11.58
N ILE A 182 -6.71 0.75 11.74
CA ILE A 182 -6.91 -0.27 12.78
C ILE A 182 -5.96 -1.45 12.56
N CYS A 183 -5.77 -1.92 11.33
CA CYS A 183 -4.83 -2.99 11.03
C CYS A 183 -3.39 -2.61 11.45
N VAL A 184 -2.91 -1.43 11.05
CA VAL A 184 -1.57 -0.96 11.43
C VAL A 184 -1.44 -0.79 12.95
N TYR A 185 -2.47 -0.28 13.61
CA TYR A 185 -2.48 -0.11 15.07
C TYR A 185 -2.44 -1.45 15.81
N LEU A 186 -3.25 -2.42 15.39
CA LEU A 186 -3.27 -3.77 16.00
C LEU A 186 -1.94 -4.50 15.78
N LEU A 187 -1.37 -4.43 14.57
CA LEU A 187 -0.06 -5.01 14.28
C LEU A 187 1.05 -4.39 15.16
N SER A 188 0.95 -3.10 15.48
CA SER A 188 1.91 -2.48 16.39
C SER A 188 1.73 -2.95 17.84
N GLN A 189 0.58 -3.49 18.24
CA GLN A 189 0.41 -4.03 19.60
C GLN A 189 0.92 -5.46 19.75
N MET A 190 1.24 -6.16 18.65
CA MET A 190 1.80 -7.50 18.69
C MET A 190 3.26 -7.44 19.18
N LYS A 191 3.55 -8.17 20.26
CA LYS A 191 4.92 -8.43 20.75
C LYS A 191 5.41 -9.77 20.24
#